data_AF-A0A925FEW0-F1
#
_entry.id   AF-A0A925FEW0-F1
#
_cell.length_a   1.000
_cell.length_b   1.000
_cell.length_c   1.000
_cell.angle_alpha   90.00
_cell.angle_beta   90.00
_cell.angle_gamma   90.00
#
_symmetry.space_group_name_H-M   'P 1'
#
loop_
_entity.id
_entity.type
_entity.pdbx_description
1 polymer ?
#
loop_
_entity_poly.entity_id
_entity_poly.type
_entity_poly.pdbx_seq_one_letter_code
_entity_poly.pdbx_strand_id
1 'polypeptide(L)'
;MPEPLNPRRLFMGAAKKYFLEAIEKNDDRPEVRDEPPRLTPRAIEKTRMSRTRERVLANLDDMYRDAFERAKAGGDDGQMQSLDFAYRREQLYFEILLDIRDAMERR
;
A
#
# COMPACT_ATOMS: atom_id res chain seq x y z
N MET A 1 -31.01 -30.90 -20.76
CA MET A 1 -31.35 -29.71 -21.58
C MET A 1 -30.17 -28.74 -21.52
N PRO A 2 -29.37 -28.57 -22.59
CA PRO A 2 -28.27 -27.61 -22.58
C PRO A 2 -28.83 -26.18 -22.66
N GLU A 3 -28.35 -25.30 -21.79
CA GLU A 3 -28.72 -23.88 -21.75
C GLU A 3 -28.53 -23.21 -23.12
N PRO A 4 -29.44 -22.33 -23.57
CA PRO A 4 -29.26 -21.61 -24.81
C PRO A 4 -28.02 -20.72 -24.72
N LEU A 5 -27.09 -20.92 -25.66
CA LEU A 5 -25.89 -20.11 -25.85
C LEU A 5 -26.29 -18.63 -25.90
N ASN A 6 -26.13 -17.92 -24.79
CA ASN A 6 -26.53 -16.52 -24.67
C ASN A 6 -25.46 -15.66 -25.37
N PRO A 7 -25.72 -15.17 -26.60
CA PRO A 7 -24.69 -14.59 -27.46
C PRO A 7 -24.06 -13.35 -26.81
N ARG A 8 -24.86 -12.58 -26.05
CA ARG A 8 -24.38 -11.42 -25.29
C ARG A 8 -23.29 -11.76 -24.28
N ARG A 9 -23.36 -12.93 -23.64
CA ARG A 9 -22.37 -13.36 -22.63
C ARG A 9 -21.05 -13.76 -23.28
N LEU A 10 -21.11 -14.39 -24.46
CA LEU A 10 -19.93 -14.70 -25.27
C LEU A 10 -19.24 -13.43 -25.78
N PHE A 11 -20.01 -12.47 -26.31
CA PHE A 11 -19.49 -11.18 -26.76
C PHE A 11 -18.85 -10.38 -25.63
N MET A 12 -19.45 -10.36 -24.44
CA MET A 12 -18.89 -9.68 -23.26
C MET A 12 -17.59 -10.34 -22.78
N GLY A 13 -17.50 -11.68 -22.83
CA GLY A 13 -16.30 -12.43 -22.48
C GLY A 13 -15.15 -12.19 -23.45
N ALA A 14 -15.44 -12.17 -24.76
CA ALA A 14 -14.46 -11.86 -25.79
C ALA A 14 -13.98 -10.40 -25.71
N ALA A 15 -14.88 -9.44 -25.48
CA ALA A 15 -14.54 -8.04 -25.31
C ALA A 15 -13.70 -7.80 -24.04
N LYS A 16 -14.03 -8.47 -22.92
CA LYS A 16 -13.25 -8.39 -21.69
C LYS A 16 -11.86 -8.98 -21.88
N LYS A 17 -11.73 -10.10 -22.60
CA LYS A 17 -10.44 -10.71 -22.92
C LYS A 17 -9.59 -9.79 -23.80
N TYR A 18 -10.16 -9.20 -24.85
CA TYR A 18 -9.46 -8.24 -25.70
C TYR A 18 -9.07 -6.96 -24.97
N PHE A 19 -9.92 -6.46 -24.05
CA PHE A 19 -9.60 -5.27 -23.26
C PHE A 19 -8.50 -5.55 -22.23
N LEU A 20 -8.53 -6.71 -21.58
CA LEU A 20 -7.47 -7.13 -20.64
C LEU A 20 -6.15 -7.39 -21.37
N GLU A 21 -6.20 -8.08 -22.51
CA GLU A 21 -5.06 -8.31 -23.39
C GLU A 21 -4.52 -6.99 -23.97
N ALA A 22 -5.37 -6.01 -24.27
CA ALA A 22 -4.95 -4.68 -24.69
C ALA A 22 -4.30 -3.85 -23.56
N ILE A 23 -4.68 -4.08 -22.30
CA ILE A 23 -4.01 -3.48 -21.12
C ILE A 23 -2.65 -4.15 -20.89
N GLU A 24 -2.57 -5.48 -21.04
CA GLU A 24 -1.31 -6.23 -20.91
C GLU A 24 -0.34 -5.94 -22.06
N LYS A 25 -0.84 -5.76 -23.29
CA LYS A 25 -0.04 -5.54 -24.50
C LYS A 25 0.36 -4.07 -24.71
N ASN A 26 -0.34 -3.09 -24.13
CA ASN A 26 0.05 -1.67 -24.20
C ASN A 26 1.09 -1.25 -23.16
N ASP A 27 1.75 -2.19 -22.49
CA ASP A 27 2.86 -1.88 -21.59
C ASP A 27 4.21 -1.77 -22.33
N ASP A 28 4.19 -1.34 -23.59
CA ASP A 28 5.35 -0.88 -24.38
C ASP A 28 5.78 0.55 -23.97
N ARG A 29 5.56 0.94 -22.71
CA ARG A 29 6.09 2.19 -22.19
C ARG A 29 7.57 1.97 -21.89
N PRO A 30 8.48 2.83 -22.40
CA PRO A 30 9.91 2.68 -22.16
C PRO A 30 10.18 2.59 -20.65
N GLU A 31 11.00 1.63 -20.24
CA GLU A 31 11.44 1.49 -18.85
C GLU A 31 12.12 2.80 -18.39
N VAL A 32 11.37 3.65 -17.69
CA VAL A 32 11.91 4.84 -17.05
C VAL A 32 12.81 4.35 -15.91
N ARG A 33 14.12 4.40 -16.14
CA ARG A 33 15.15 4.04 -15.16
C ARG A 33 15.02 4.88 -13.88
N ASP A 34 15.05 4.17 -12.75
CA ASP A 34 15.49 4.54 -11.40
C ASP A 34 15.06 5.90 -10.82
N GLU A 35 13.78 6.03 -10.46
CA GLU A 35 13.34 6.98 -9.42
C GLU A 35 12.49 6.26 -8.36
N PRO A 36 12.55 6.69 -7.08
CA PRO A 36 12.16 5.93 -5.89
C PRO A 36 10.77 5.29 -6.00
N PRO A 37 10.54 4.16 -5.30
CA PRO A 37 9.57 3.16 -5.71
C PRO A 37 8.18 3.78 -5.84
N ARG A 38 7.74 3.93 -7.08
CA ARG A 38 6.35 4.26 -7.38
C ARG A 38 5.50 3.18 -6.74
N LEU A 39 4.39 3.55 -6.09
CA LEU A 39 3.42 2.61 -5.52
C LEU A 39 2.59 1.94 -6.62
N THR A 40 3.22 1.47 -7.69
CA THR A 40 2.56 0.63 -8.70
C THR A 40 2.44 -0.80 -8.15
N PRO A 41 1.38 -1.55 -8.51
CA PRO A 41 1.21 -2.93 -8.04
C PRO A 41 2.45 -3.80 -8.29
N ARG A 42 3.07 -3.68 -9.48
CA ARG A 42 4.31 -4.40 -9.84
C ARG A 42 5.51 -3.98 -9.00
N ALA A 43 5.66 -2.70 -8.66
CA ALA A 43 6.77 -2.24 -7.82
C ALA A 43 6.60 -2.68 -6.37
N ILE A 44 5.36 -2.69 -5.85
CA ILE A 44 5.04 -3.24 -4.53
C ILE A 44 5.35 -4.75 -4.49
N GLU A 45 4.97 -5.48 -5.54
CA GLU A 45 5.25 -6.91 -5.66
C GLU A 45 6.75 -7.20 -5.84
N LYS A 46 7.50 -6.37 -6.59
CA LYS A 46 8.96 -6.49 -6.72
C LYS A 46 9.70 -6.15 -5.41
N THR A 47 9.13 -5.24 -4.61
CA THR A 47 9.67 -4.83 -3.30
C THR A 47 9.08 -5.67 -2.16
N ARG A 48 8.53 -6.86 -2.44
CA ARG A 48 7.98 -7.82 -1.45
C ARG A 48 8.97 -8.33 -0.40
N MET A 49 10.15 -7.72 -0.27
CA MET A 49 10.86 -7.71 1.00
C MET A 49 10.00 -6.93 1.99
N SER A 50 9.01 -7.61 2.59
CA SER A 50 8.16 -7.03 3.61
C SER A 50 9.09 -6.49 4.71
N ARG A 51 9.04 -5.18 4.95
CA ARG A 51 9.70 -4.62 6.13
C ARG A 51 9.13 -5.37 7.33
N THR A 52 10.00 -5.86 8.21
CA THR A 52 9.57 -6.55 9.42
C THR A 52 8.68 -5.63 10.24
N ARG A 53 7.66 -6.19 10.93
CA ARG A 53 6.75 -5.44 11.81
C ARG A 53 7.55 -4.51 12.74
N GLU A 54 8.59 -5.06 13.36
CA GLU A 54 9.53 -4.34 14.23
C GLU A 54 10.16 -3.13 13.56
N ARG A 55 10.62 -3.25 12.30
CA ARG A 55 11.25 -2.14 11.59
C ARG A 55 10.26 -1.01 11.25
N VAL A 56 9.01 -1.35 10.96
CA VAL A 56 7.97 -0.34 10.69
C VAL A 56 7.65 0.43 11.97
N LEU A 57 7.46 -0.27 13.09
CA LEU A 57 7.15 0.34 14.37
C LEU A 57 8.31 1.16 14.93
N ALA A 58 9.55 0.66 14.81
CA ALA A 58 10.75 1.40 15.23
C ALA A 58 10.91 2.72 14.46
N ASN A 59 10.68 2.70 13.13
CA ASN A 59 10.71 3.93 12.34
C ASN A 59 9.63 4.94 12.76
N LEU A 60 8.42 4.46 13.12
CA LEU A 60 7.36 5.34 13.62
C LEU A 60 7.77 6.01 14.93
N ASP A 61 8.30 5.22 15.87
CA ASP A 61 8.76 5.71 17.17
C ASP A 61 9.87 6.76 17.02
N ASP A 62 10.90 6.47 16.21
CA ASP A 62 12.00 7.41 15.94
C ASP A 62 11.49 8.74 15.38
N MET A 63 10.61 8.69 14.37
CA MET A 63 10.06 9.89 13.73
C MET A 63 9.27 10.77 14.70
N TYR A 64 8.41 10.16 15.52
CA TYR A 64 7.58 10.88 16.47
C TYR A 64 8.37 11.40 17.65
N ARG A 65 9.33 10.63 18.15
CA ARG A 65 10.23 11.04 19.22
C ARG A 65 11.09 12.24 18.79
N ASP A 66 11.66 12.22 17.60
CA ASP A 66 12.44 13.34 17.07
C ASP A 66 11.59 14.61 16.85
N ALA A 67 10.34 14.45 16.42
CA ALA A 67 9.41 15.58 16.31
C ALA A 67 9.01 16.13 17.69
N PHE A 68 8.79 15.25 18.66
CA PHE A 68 8.41 15.61 20.02
C PHE A 68 9.54 16.34 20.75
N GLU A 69 10.78 15.84 20.67
CA GLU A 69 11.93 16.51 21.27
C GLU A 69 12.19 17.89 20.64
N ARG A 70 11.95 18.05 19.33
CA ARG A 70 11.99 19.38 18.69
C ARG A 70 10.90 20.31 19.21
N ALA A 71 9.67 19.84 19.37
CA ALA A 71 8.57 20.63 19.93
C ALA A 71 8.84 21.04 21.39
N LYS A 72 9.37 20.10 22.18
CA LYS A 72 9.78 20.31 23.58
C LYS A 72 10.92 21.32 23.70
N ALA A 73 11.93 21.24 22.83
CA ALA A 73 13.02 22.22 22.77
C ALA A 73 12.51 23.63 22.38
N GLY A 74 11.42 23.70 21.61
CA GLY A 74 10.73 24.94 21.26
C GLY A 74 9.73 25.44 22.32
N GLY A 75 9.44 24.66 23.37
CA GLY A 75 8.43 24.99 24.38
C GLY A 75 6.98 24.98 23.86
N ASP A 76 6.70 24.23 22.79
CA ASP A 76 5.37 24.16 22.18
C ASP A 76 4.56 22.98 22.72
N ASP A 77 3.91 23.20 23.87
CA ASP A 77 3.07 22.21 24.55
C ASP A 77 1.87 21.76 23.69
N GLY A 78 1.34 22.65 22.84
CA GLY A 78 0.23 22.33 21.94
C GLY A 78 0.65 21.33 20.87
N GLN A 79 1.81 21.56 20.27
CA GLN A 79 2.40 20.64 19.31
C GLN A 79 2.78 19.30 19.96
N MET A 80 3.29 19.31 21.19
CA MET A 80 3.58 18.08 21.94
C MET A 80 2.32 17.21 22.14
N GLN A 81 1.20 17.80 22.55
CA GLN A 81 -0.07 17.06 22.71
C GLN A 81 -0.60 16.53 21.38
N SER A 82 -0.51 17.33 20.31
CA SER A 82 -0.90 16.91 18.97
C SER A 82 -0.09 15.71 18.49
N LEU A 83 1.23 15.73 18.71
CA LEU A 83 2.13 14.64 18.35
C LEU A 83 1.85 13.36 19.15
N ASP A 84 1.57 13.45 20.46
CA ASP A 84 1.21 12.27 21.27
C ASP A 84 -0.09 11.62 20.77
N PHE A 85 -1.11 12.41 20.47
CA PHE A 85 -2.36 11.89 19.94
C PHE A 85 -2.19 11.26 18.54
N ALA A 86 -1.43 11.92 17.67
CA ALA A 86 -1.16 11.43 16.32
C ALA A 86 -0.36 10.12 16.34
N TYR A 87 0.67 10.02 17.20
CA TYR A 87 1.46 8.80 17.40
C TYR A 87 0.57 7.60 17.75
N ARG A 88 -0.30 7.75 18.75
CA ARG A 88 -1.21 6.67 19.19
C ARG A 88 -2.17 6.24 18.09
N ARG A 89 -2.71 7.20 17.34
CA ARG A 89 -3.62 6.92 16.21
C ARG A 89 -2.89 6.14 15.12
N GLU A 90 -1.67 6.53 14.78
CA GLU A 90 -0.91 5.93 13.69
C GLU A 90 -0.32 4.57 14.07
N GLN A 91 0.06 4.37 15.32
CA GLN A 91 0.40 3.07 15.88
C GLN A 91 -0.74 2.07 15.67
N LEU A 92 -1.96 2.44 16.07
CA LEU A 92 -3.15 1.60 15.89
C LEU A 92 -3.42 1.28 14.42
N TYR A 93 -3.25 2.25 13.52
CA TYR A 93 -3.45 2.03 12.09
C TYR A 93 -2.43 1.05 11.51
N PHE A 94 -1.15 1.16 11.88
CA PHE A 94 -0.15 0.21 11.41
C PHE A 94 -0.35 -1.19 11.99
N GLU A 95 -0.76 -1.31 13.25
CA GLU A 95 -1.11 -2.62 13.84
C GLU A 95 -2.22 -3.30 13.03
N ILE A 96 -3.33 -2.60 12.75
CA ILE A 96 -4.43 -3.14 11.95
C ILE A 96 -3.97 -3.54 10.54
N LEU A 97 -3.17 -2.69 9.87
CA LEU A 97 -2.67 -2.99 8.52
C LEU A 97 -1.73 -4.20 8.51
N LEU A 98 -0.88 -4.32 9.52
CA LEU A 98 0.01 -5.47 9.67
C LEU A 98 -0.77 -6.75 9.97
N ASP A 99 -1.83 -6.67 10.78
CA ASP A 99 -2.71 -7.81 11.05
C ASP A 99 -3.44 -8.28 9.78
N ILE A 100 -3.91 -7.34 8.95
CA ILE A 100 -4.51 -7.64 7.64
C ILE A 100 -3.48 -8.31 6.71
N ARG A 101 -2.25 -7.77 6.64
CA ARG A 101 -1.16 -8.36 5.83
C ARG A 101 -0.88 -9.79 6.28
N ASP A 102 -0.70 -10.00 7.58
CA ASP A 102 -0.41 -11.31 8.15
C ASP A 102 -1.59 -12.30 7.90
N ALA A 103 -2.84 -11.84 7.89
CA ALA A 103 -4.00 -12.65 7.52
C ALA A 103 -4.04 -13.00 6.02
N MET A 104 -3.55 -12.12 5.15
CA MET A 104 -3.44 -12.37 3.70
C MET A 104 -2.30 -13.33 3.35
N GLU A 105 -1.17 -13.26 4.07
CA GLU A 105 -0.02 -14.16 3.86
C GLU A 105 -0.28 -15.60 4.32
N ARG A 106 -1.25 -15.80 5.23
CA ARG A 106 -1.66 -17.13 5.73
C ARG A 106 -2.66 -17.87 4.82
N ARG A 107 -3.14 -17.25 3.74
CA ARG A 107 -4.03 -17.87 2.74
C ARG A 107 -3.24 -18.45 1.57
#